data_AF-A0A8H8JS25-F1
#
_entry.id   AF-A0A8H8JS25-F1
#
_cell.length_a   1.000
_cell.length_b   1.000
_cell.length_c   1.000
_cell.angle_alpha   90.00
_cell.angle_beta   90.00
_cell.angle_gamma   90.00
#
_symmetry.space_group_name_H-M   'P 1'
#
loop_
_entity.id
_entity.type
_entity.pdbx_description
1 polymer ?
#
loop_
_entity_poly.entity_id
_entity_poly.type
_entity_poly.pdbx_seq_one_letter_code
_entity_poly.pdbx_strand_id
1 'polypeptide(L)'
;MAQSIRLRFLRIGDDRYRIMSLTFSLGDTLGEVLETIVEKHKAWGLGLFYVGDFRPIFYRTDRAFDDIPQSLDELDERDLPLHLNEEVGEHWPDVTQVNEEHVQLLLSLTRTYDVVVSPQQTTQEHVEDELAQLPSTLRQLTAKQRATVEGFLNKPPPSEAAEPFNFRRQQTSDTDEALYNGRPFDLSGLPVQFYHPVFDNFLQYLEATGPISASEYKNMVEFVHESQEIYDQEHPRLKALLPYLDILLNPDITSEPVVGKCGPSGLVKSTQSGVPSFSAIIEIHDEIGTGNCDPSVLVGEAYGTCWSQPESSRIRNLCCCPSLLIAIAGPWICVLGAVYLDRIVIQPLTDYILLGDHPQRDKHLTRLVRLFRAARTSIAELSEYYKTLELPPASASSAHINIGNPARFFPLVREFQGPSGHTVKFQYEGPIDNYEIHGPVFAARTESGERIVVKFAEQYHIEGHRLLASNGLAPKVLFYRGPTYAGGYHLVIMERIGSGSLYDWARSHAGELAPIRQDVEKALKILHEADLVFGDLRAPNVIVSECDSVRPRGMLVDFDWCGREGEVRYPAAMNEKIGWATGAEAGALIMRQHDRDMLERLFQ
;
A
#
# COMPACT_ATOMS: atom_id res chain seq x y z
N MET A 1 49.16 -13.96 38.43
CA MET A 1 47.78 -13.42 38.46
C MET A 1 47.61 -12.63 37.19
N ALA A 2 46.57 -12.88 36.39
CA ALA A 2 46.32 -12.06 35.20
C ALA A 2 46.07 -10.62 35.68
N GLN A 3 46.79 -9.64 35.11
CA GLN A 3 46.51 -8.23 35.39
C GLN A 3 45.12 -7.90 34.84
N SER A 4 44.28 -7.30 35.69
CA SER A 4 42.94 -6.87 35.35
C SER A 4 42.85 -5.35 35.43
N ILE A 5 42.11 -4.74 34.52
CA ILE A 5 41.90 -3.30 34.42
C ILE A 5 40.42 -2.98 34.53
N ARG A 6 40.08 -1.90 35.24
CA ARG A 6 38.70 -1.39 35.32
C ARG A 6 38.56 -0.20 34.39
N LEU A 7 37.67 -0.32 33.41
CA LEU A 7 37.42 0.72 32.41
C LEU A 7 35.99 1.24 32.54
N ARG A 8 35.83 2.55 32.39
CA ARG A 8 34.51 3.19 32.24
C ARG A 8 34.16 3.35 30.77
N PHE A 9 32.92 3.01 30.47
CA PHE A 9 32.39 2.96 29.13
C PHE A 9 31.10 3.79 29.04
N LEU A 10 30.93 4.50 27.92
CA LEU A 10 29.70 5.23 27.58
C LEU A 10 29.42 5.14 26.07
N ARG A 11 28.16 5.03 25.67
CA ARG A 11 27.77 5.17 24.26
C ARG A 11 27.66 6.65 23.91
N ILE A 12 28.16 7.04 22.74
CA ILE A 12 28.03 8.43 22.27
C ILE A 12 26.55 8.79 22.16
N GLY A 13 26.16 9.90 22.79
CA GLY A 13 24.77 10.38 22.90
C GLY A 13 23.97 9.85 24.10
N ASP A 14 24.54 9.01 24.96
CA ASP A 14 23.92 8.59 26.23
C ASP A 14 24.19 9.59 27.38
N ASP A 15 23.29 9.59 28.37
CA ASP A 15 23.41 10.40 29.60
C ASP A 15 24.40 9.79 30.63
N ARG A 16 24.99 10.63 31.51
CA ARG A 16 25.89 10.25 32.63
C ARG A 16 25.41 9.08 33.49
N TYR A 17 24.12 8.90 33.67
CA TYR A 17 23.58 7.79 34.47
C TYR A 17 23.76 6.42 33.78
N ARG A 18 24.19 6.41 32.51
CA ARG A 18 24.47 5.19 31.72
C ARG A 18 25.95 4.81 31.64
N ILE A 19 26.85 5.53 32.33
CA ILE A 19 28.25 5.15 32.40
C ILE A 19 28.37 3.79 33.11
N MET A 20 28.97 2.81 32.43
CA MET A 20 29.25 1.51 33.00
C MET A 20 30.71 1.38 33.40
N SER A 21 30.98 0.73 34.53
CA SER A 21 32.34 0.34 34.91
C SER A 21 32.47 -1.17 34.84
N LEU A 22 33.38 -1.66 34.00
CA LEU A 22 33.62 -3.09 33.78
C LEU A 22 35.09 -3.42 34.02
N THR A 23 35.35 -4.66 34.43
CA THR A 23 36.71 -5.16 34.69
C THR A 23 37.05 -6.23 33.67
N PHE A 24 38.19 -6.06 33.00
CA PHE A 24 38.67 -6.92 31.92
C PHE A 24 40.09 -7.39 32.23
N SER A 25 40.50 -8.52 31.67
CA SER A 25 41.91 -8.91 31.63
C SER A 25 42.64 -8.10 30.56
N LEU A 26 43.94 -7.84 30.76
CA LEU A 26 44.75 -7.19 29.72
C LEU A 26 44.84 -8.03 28.43
N GLY A 27 44.64 -9.34 28.50
CA GLY A 27 44.61 -10.23 27.32
C GLY A 27 43.23 -10.39 26.69
N ASP A 28 42.18 -9.73 27.22
CA ASP A 28 40.86 -9.74 26.58
C ASP A 28 40.91 -8.89 25.31
N THR A 29 40.25 -9.33 24.25
CA THR A 29 40.05 -8.56 23.03
C THR A 29 38.94 -7.54 23.20
N LEU A 30 38.99 -6.45 22.44
CA LEU A 30 37.88 -5.47 22.42
C LEU A 30 36.56 -6.07 21.91
N GLY A 31 36.61 -7.17 21.15
CA GLY A 31 35.43 -7.97 20.80
C GLY A 31 34.76 -8.63 22.02
N GLU A 32 35.54 -9.24 22.92
CA GLU A 32 35.02 -9.84 24.16
C GLU A 32 34.50 -8.76 25.14
N VAL A 33 35.13 -7.58 25.13
CA VAL A 33 34.63 -6.39 25.85
C VAL A 33 33.24 -6.00 25.33
N LEU A 34 33.03 -5.98 24.01
CA LEU A 34 31.75 -5.66 23.38
C LEU A 34 30.66 -6.68 23.77
N GLU A 35 30.95 -7.98 23.70
CA GLU A 35 30.01 -9.03 24.10
C GLU A 35 29.53 -8.83 25.54
N THR A 36 30.46 -8.55 26.45
CA THR A 36 30.16 -8.27 27.86
C THR A 36 29.29 -7.02 28.04
N ILE A 37 29.54 -5.96 27.28
CA ILE A 37 28.75 -4.72 27.30
C ILE A 37 27.31 -4.99 26.83
N VAL A 38 27.15 -5.77 25.76
CA VAL A 38 25.86 -6.14 25.18
C VAL A 38 25.04 -6.99 26.14
N GLU A 39 25.66 -7.97 26.80
CA GLU A 39 24.98 -8.81 27.79
C GLU A 39 24.47 -8.00 28.99
N LYS A 40 25.27 -7.06 29.49
CA LYS A 40 24.84 -6.20 30.61
C LYS A 40 23.72 -5.22 30.24
N HIS A 41 23.70 -4.72 29.01
CA HIS A 41 22.59 -3.90 28.52
C HIS A 41 21.28 -4.68 28.43
N LYS A 42 21.31 -5.94 27.96
CA LYS A 42 20.13 -6.83 27.92
C LYS A 42 19.53 -7.05 29.31
N ALA A 43 20.36 -7.15 30.34
CA ALA A 43 19.91 -7.40 31.72
C ALA A 43 19.18 -6.21 32.37
N TRP A 44 19.31 -4.98 31.85
CA TRP A 44 18.78 -3.76 32.48
C TRP A 44 17.54 -3.17 31.80
N GLY A 45 16.97 -3.85 30.80
CA GLY A 45 15.70 -3.43 30.17
C GLY A 45 15.79 -2.13 29.35
N LEU A 46 17.00 -1.66 29.04
CA LEU A 46 17.25 -0.53 28.15
C LEU A 46 17.35 -1.08 26.72
N GLY A 47 16.26 -1.01 25.96
CA GLY A 47 16.11 -1.22 24.50
C GLY A 47 17.18 -2.05 23.75
N LEU A 48 16.73 -3.12 23.08
CA LEU A 48 17.54 -4.08 22.29
C LEU A 48 18.77 -3.46 21.57
N PHE A 49 19.97 -3.81 22.04
CA PHE A 49 21.20 -3.75 21.23
C PHE A 49 21.13 -4.88 20.18
N TYR A 50 20.64 -4.58 18.97
CA TYR A 50 20.85 -5.45 17.80
C TYR A 50 22.14 -5.00 17.11
N VAL A 51 23.21 -5.78 17.25
CA VAL A 51 24.54 -5.52 16.64
C VAL A 51 24.56 -5.89 15.14
N GLY A 52 23.42 -6.30 14.56
CA GLY A 52 23.35 -6.77 13.18
C GLY A 52 23.51 -5.67 12.12
N ASP A 53 22.92 -4.48 12.35
CA ASP A 53 22.85 -3.39 11.35
C ASP A 53 23.80 -2.22 11.66
N PHE A 54 24.57 -2.32 12.74
CA PHE A 54 25.50 -1.30 13.17
C PHE A 54 26.90 -1.90 13.30
N ARG A 55 27.90 -1.23 12.73
CA ARG A 55 29.30 -1.52 13.01
C ARG A 55 29.65 -0.85 14.34
N PRO A 56 29.89 -1.61 15.43
CA PRO A 56 30.38 -1.04 16.67
C PRO A 56 31.81 -0.56 16.45
N ILE A 57 32.06 0.71 16.75
CA ILE A 57 33.40 1.28 16.75
C ILE A 57 33.65 1.81 18.15
N PHE A 58 34.69 1.26 18.80
CA PHE A 58 35.19 1.83 20.03
C PHE A 58 36.12 3.00 19.72
N TYR A 59 36.02 4.04 20.51
CA TYR A 59 37.01 5.12 20.56
C TYR A 59 37.64 5.11 21.93
N ARG A 60 38.96 5.12 21.97
CA ARG A 60 39.69 5.35 23.22
C ARG A 60 39.57 6.81 23.59
N THR A 61 39.20 7.10 24.83
CA THR A 61 39.21 8.47 25.35
C THR A 61 39.77 8.49 26.78
N ASP A 62 39.96 9.68 27.34
CA ASP A 62 40.32 9.86 28.76
C ASP A 62 39.78 11.21 29.25
N ARG A 63 38.46 11.30 29.34
CA ARG A 63 37.75 12.55 29.65
C ARG A 63 36.81 12.42 30.83
N ALA A 64 36.67 13.49 31.60
CA ALA A 64 35.55 13.65 32.51
C ALA A 64 34.24 13.70 31.70
N PHE A 65 33.12 13.30 32.32
CA PHE A 65 31.83 13.19 31.62
C PHE A 65 31.41 14.49 30.93
N ASP A 66 31.60 15.65 31.59
CA ASP A 66 31.18 16.95 31.06
C ASP A 66 31.94 17.37 29.79
N ASP A 67 33.05 16.70 29.48
CA ASP A 67 33.90 16.94 28.31
C ASP A 67 33.73 15.86 27.21
N ILE A 68 32.77 14.93 27.37
CA ILE A 68 32.53 13.85 26.41
C ILE A 68 31.75 14.36 25.19
N PRO A 69 32.25 14.08 23.97
CA PRO A 69 31.53 14.32 22.72
C PRO A 69 30.11 13.74 22.72
N GLN A 70 29.12 14.56 22.36
CA GLN A 70 27.73 14.14 22.27
C GLN A 70 27.39 13.57 20.89
N SER A 71 28.25 13.80 19.89
CA SER A 71 28.10 13.32 18.52
C SER A 71 29.45 12.87 17.93
N LEU A 72 29.41 12.11 16.84
CA LEU A 72 30.62 11.64 16.14
C LEU A 72 31.46 12.78 15.55
N ASP A 73 30.84 13.89 15.19
CA ASP A 73 31.50 15.05 14.56
C ASP A 73 32.33 15.88 15.58
N GLU A 74 32.20 15.59 16.87
CA GLU A 74 32.90 16.25 17.98
C GLU A 74 34.15 15.48 18.46
N LEU A 75 34.44 14.32 17.85
CA LEU A 75 35.65 13.54 18.17
C LEU A 75 36.91 14.27 17.68
N ASP A 76 37.95 14.29 18.52
CA ASP A 76 39.24 14.92 18.18
C ASP A 76 40.40 13.90 18.15
N GLU A 77 41.63 14.38 17.94
CA GLU A 77 42.82 13.53 17.83
C GLU A 77 43.10 12.66 19.06
N ARG A 78 42.45 12.94 20.20
CA ARG A 78 42.53 12.11 21.43
C ARG A 78 41.58 10.92 21.40
N ASP A 79 40.56 10.94 20.53
CA ASP A 79 39.52 9.93 20.42
C ASP A 79 39.83 8.96 19.27
N LEU A 80 40.80 8.07 19.48
CA LEU A 80 41.29 7.16 18.44
C LEU A 80 40.37 5.95 18.29
N PRO A 81 39.94 5.59 17.05
CA PRO A 81 39.15 4.39 16.83
C PRO A 81 40.00 3.14 17.09
N LEU A 82 39.37 2.15 17.73
CA LEU A 82 39.99 0.88 18.10
C LEU A 82 39.42 -0.27 17.27
N HIS A 83 40.22 -1.31 17.05
CA HIS A 83 39.79 -2.49 16.32
C HIS A 83 39.40 -3.63 17.27
N LEU A 84 38.32 -4.36 16.96
CA LEU A 84 37.77 -5.39 17.87
C LEU A 84 38.73 -6.58 18.12
N ASN A 85 39.74 -6.76 17.27
CA ASN A 85 40.75 -7.81 17.41
C ASN A 85 42.00 -7.36 18.20
N GLU A 86 42.07 -6.11 18.65
CA GLU A 86 43.16 -5.60 19.50
C GLU A 86 42.91 -5.98 20.96
N GLU A 87 44.00 -6.27 21.69
CA GLU A 87 43.95 -6.59 23.12
C GLU A 87 43.85 -5.32 23.97
N VAL A 88 43.13 -5.41 25.10
CA VAL A 88 43.00 -4.31 26.06
C VAL A 88 44.38 -3.81 26.54
N GLY A 89 45.34 -4.71 26.71
CA GLY A 89 46.71 -4.40 27.13
C GLY A 89 47.52 -3.58 26.13
N GLU A 90 47.15 -3.56 24.85
CA GLU A 90 47.81 -2.73 23.82
C GLU A 90 47.51 -1.25 24.01
N HIS A 91 46.30 -0.94 24.50
CA HIS A 91 45.83 0.43 24.71
C HIS A 91 46.06 0.92 26.13
N TRP A 92 46.05 0.02 27.12
CA TRP A 92 46.32 0.33 28.52
C TRP A 92 47.41 -0.58 29.11
N PRO A 93 48.68 -0.40 28.69
CA PRO A 93 49.79 -1.24 29.14
C PRO A 93 50.17 -1.00 30.62
N ASP A 94 49.80 0.16 31.18
CA ASP A 94 50.00 0.51 32.58
C ASP A 94 48.66 0.84 33.26
N VAL A 95 48.12 -0.15 33.99
CA VAL A 95 46.84 -0.04 34.70
C VAL A 95 46.82 1.04 35.78
N THR A 96 47.99 1.54 36.21
CA THR A 96 48.11 2.58 37.25
C THR A 96 47.88 4.00 36.72
N GLN A 97 47.84 4.17 35.40
CA GLN A 97 47.66 5.47 34.74
C GLN A 97 46.21 5.74 34.34
N VAL A 98 45.28 4.83 34.61
CA VAL A 98 43.86 4.99 34.28
C VAL A 98 43.20 5.87 35.34
N ASN A 99 42.67 7.02 34.91
CA ASN A 99 41.88 7.87 35.81
C ASN A 99 40.49 7.25 36.01
N GLU A 100 40.23 6.72 37.21
CA GLU A 100 38.96 6.07 37.53
C GLU A 100 37.75 7.01 37.45
N GLU A 101 37.92 8.33 37.42
CA GLU A 101 36.80 9.28 37.29
C GLU A 101 36.42 9.60 35.84
N HIS A 102 37.31 9.30 34.90
CA HIS A 102 37.11 9.55 33.47
C HIS A 102 36.44 8.38 32.76
N VAL A 103 35.89 8.61 31.57
CA VAL A 103 35.49 7.56 30.63
C VAL A 103 36.70 7.17 29.78
N GLN A 104 36.90 5.87 29.58
CA GLN A 104 38.03 5.32 28.81
C GLN A 104 37.62 4.79 27.43
N LEU A 105 36.37 4.36 27.29
CA LEU A 105 35.83 3.78 26.07
C LEU A 105 34.53 4.48 25.68
N LEU A 106 34.49 5.02 24.46
CA LEU A 106 33.27 5.46 23.81
C LEU A 106 32.84 4.44 22.77
N LEU A 107 31.55 4.11 22.69
CA LEU A 107 31.00 3.27 21.63
C LEU A 107 30.15 4.12 20.71
N SER A 108 30.50 4.08 19.43
CA SER A 108 29.59 4.48 18.38
C SER A 108 29.01 3.26 17.68
N LEU A 109 27.76 3.41 17.25
CA LEU A 109 27.08 2.46 16.39
C LEU A 109 26.89 3.16 15.04
N THR A 110 27.82 2.94 14.11
CA THR A 110 27.72 3.48 12.75
C THR A 110 26.93 2.52 11.88
N ARG A 111 25.98 3.03 11.08
CA ARG A 111 25.24 2.18 10.13
C ARG A 111 26.21 1.70 9.05
N THR A 112 26.09 0.46 8.61
CA THR A 112 26.95 -0.16 7.59
C THR A 112 26.92 0.52 6.20
N TYR A 113 26.08 1.55 5.99
CA TYR A 113 25.92 2.27 4.73
C TYR A 113 26.77 3.55 4.58
N ASP A 114 27.59 3.93 5.56
CA ASP A 114 28.52 5.07 5.42
C ASP A 114 29.78 4.74 4.58
N VAL A 115 29.73 3.68 3.77
CA VAL A 115 30.65 3.52 2.64
C VAL A 115 30.23 4.52 1.58
N VAL A 116 31.02 5.59 1.45
CA VAL A 116 31.02 6.59 0.38
C VAL A 116 30.53 5.98 -0.94
N VAL A 117 29.25 6.16 -1.24
CA VAL A 117 28.77 6.12 -2.62
C VAL A 117 29.29 7.41 -3.23
N SER A 118 30.38 7.30 -3.98
CA SER A 118 30.81 8.36 -4.88
C SER A 118 29.60 8.86 -5.68
N PRO A 119 29.39 10.18 -5.84
CA PRO A 119 28.21 10.71 -6.51
C PRO A 119 28.11 10.13 -7.91
N GLN A 120 27.09 9.32 -8.13
CA GLN A 120 26.70 8.83 -9.44
C GLN A 120 26.00 9.97 -10.21
N GLN A 121 26.72 11.06 -10.47
CA GLN A 121 26.20 12.22 -11.21
C GLN A 121 25.80 11.85 -12.66
N THR A 122 26.39 10.80 -13.23
CA THR A 122 26.11 10.35 -14.60
C THR A 122 24.80 9.58 -14.77
N THR A 123 24.27 8.94 -13.73
CA THR A 123 23.01 8.16 -13.79
C THR A 123 21.77 9.02 -13.53
N GLN A 124 21.88 10.11 -12.75
CA GLN A 124 20.75 11.01 -12.49
C GLN A 124 20.37 11.85 -13.72
N GLU A 125 21.34 12.44 -14.43
CA GLU A 125 21.06 13.27 -15.63
C GLU A 125 20.30 12.49 -16.73
N HIS A 126 20.67 11.25 -17.00
CA HIS A 126 20.01 10.43 -18.03
C HIS A 126 18.59 9.98 -17.63
N VAL A 127 18.31 9.80 -16.34
CA VAL A 127 16.97 9.45 -15.84
C VAL A 127 16.00 10.62 -15.97
N GLU A 128 16.48 11.85 -15.74
CA GLU A 128 15.69 13.06 -15.92
C GLU A 128 15.34 13.29 -17.40
N ASP A 129 16.28 13.01 -18.31
CA ASP A 129 16.04 13.09 -19.76
C ASP A 129 15.00 12.07 -20.26
N GLU A 130 14.95 10.85 -19.71
CA GLU A 130 13.93 9.86 -20.07
C GLU A 130 12.57 10.20 -19.47
N LEU A 131 12.52 10.64 -18.20
CA LEU A 131 11.30 11.18 -17.61
C LEU A 131 10.75 12.33 -18.46
N ALA A 132 11.64 13.18 -18.99
CA ALA A 132 11.29 14.30 -19.84
C ALA A 132 10.62 13.91 -21.16
N GLN A 133 10.73 12.64 -21.58
CA GLN A 133 10.11 12.10 -22.79
C GLN A 133 8.76 11.41 -22.53
N LEU A 134 8.42 11.12 -21.27
CA LEU A 134 7.14 10.48 -20.92
C LEU A 134 5.96 11.46 -21.05
N PRO A 135 4.74 10.96 -21.36
CA PRO A 135 3.51 11.72 -21.22
C PRO A 135 3.41 12.35 -19.83
N SER A 136 2.86 13.57 -19.74
CA SER A 136 2.84 14.37 -18.50
C SER A 136 2.26 13.60 -17.31
N THR A 137 1.13 12.90 -17.49
CA THR A 137 0.49 12.09 -16.45
C THR A 137 1.43 10.99 -15.95
N LEU A 138 2.06 10.24 -16.86
CA LEU A 138 2.92 9.13 -16.50
C LEU A 138 4.20 9.61 -15.81
N ARG A 139 4.74 10.76 -16.23
CA ARG A 139 5.85 11.43 -15.57
C ARG A 139 5.51 11.81 -14.13
N GLN A 140 4.34 12.40 -13.90
CA GLN A 140 3.87 12.77 -12.57
C GLN A 140 3.69 11.55 -11.66
N LEU A 141 3.01 10.50 -12.14
CA LEU A 141 2.81 9.26 -11.39
C LEU A 141 4.13 8.57 -11.04
N THR A 142 5.08 8.58 -11.98
CA THR A 142 6.42 8.03 -11.75
C THR A 142 7.20 8.84 -10.73
N ALA A 143 7.17 10.18 -10.81
CA ALA A 143 7.82 11.04 -9.84
C ALA A 143 7.25 10.84 -8.44
N LYS A 144 5.92 10.72 -8.33
CA LYS A 144 5.25 10.42 -7.06
C LYS A 144 5.61 9.04 -6.51
N GLN A 145 5.66 8.00 -7.35
CA GLN A 145 6.13 6.68 -6.93
C GLN A 145 7.56 6.72 -6.37
N ARG A 146 8.45 7.52 -6.98
CA ARG A 146 9.82 7.72 -6.48
C ARG A 146 9.83 8.39 -5.11
N ALA A 147 9.03 9.45 -4.95
CA ALA A 147 8.89 10.11 -3.65
C ALA A 147 8.36 9.14 -2.58
N THR A 148 7.38 8.28 -2.91
CA THR A 148 6.92 7.22 -2.00
C THR A 148 8.04 6.24 -1.65
N VAL A 149 8.83 5.80 -2.63
CA VAL A 149 9.99 4.92 -2.38
C VAL A 149 10.98 5.59 -1.43
N GLU A 150 11.36 6.85 -1.68
CA GLU A 150 12.28 7.61 -0.83
C GLU A 150 11.72 7.79 0.58
N GLY A 151 10.43 8.10 0.71
CA GLY A 151 9.72 8.19 1.98
C GLY A 151 9.83 6.90 2.79
N PHE A 152 9.54 5.74 2.18
CA PHE A 152 9.65 4.44 2.85
C PHE A 152 11.09 4.02 3.18
N LEU A 153 12.08 4.39 2.36
CA LEU A 153 13.49 4.15 2.66
C LEU A 153 13.97 4.96 3.86
N ASN A 154 13.49 6.20 4.01
CA ASN A 154 13.84 7.09 5.12
C ASN A 154 13.01 6.87 6.39
N LYS A 155 11.92 6.12 6.27
CA LYS A 155 11.02 5.77 7.38
C LYS A 155 11.74 4.93 8.45
N PRO A 156 11.38 5.04 9.74
CA PRO A 156 11.83 4.09 10.75
C PRO A 156 11.42 2.63 10.41
N PRO A 157 11.91 1.64 11.18
CA PRO A 157 11.48 0.24 11.02
C PRO A 157 9.94 0.09 11.08
N PRO A 158 9.35 -0.91 10.40
CA PRO A 158 7.90 -1.07 10.34
C PRO A 158 7.21 -1.10 11.71
N SER A 159 7.83 -1.74 12.70
CA SER A 159 7.32 -1.82 14.07
C SER A 159 7.17 -0.47 14.76
N GLU A 160 8.08 0.48 14.47
CA GLU A 160 8.03 1.84 15.01
C GLU A 160 7.10 2.73 14.18
N ALA A 161 7.13 2.60 12.85
CA ALA A 161 6.24 3.33 11.94
C ALA A 161 4.75 3.03 12.20
N ALA A 162 4.44 1.77 12.50
CA ALA A 162 3.09 1.29 12.77
C ALA A 162 2.57 1.68 14.16
N GLU A 163 3.40 2.24 15.05
CA GLU A 163 2.93 2.73 16.35
C GLU A 163 1.88 3.84 16.16
N PRO A 164 0.77 3.86 16.92
CA PRO A 164 -0.34 4.78 16.68
C PRO A 164 0.04 6.26 16.58
N PHE A 165 1.05 6.70 17.32
CA PHE A 165 1.55 8.08 17.26
C PHE A 165 2.25 8.35 15.92
N ASN A 166 3.18 7.49 15.52
CA ASN A 166 3.93 7.61 14.28
C ASN A 166 3.02 7.42 13.07
N PHE A 167 2.19 6.37 13.08
CA PHE A 167 1.22 6.09 12.03
C PHE A 167 0.27 7.27 11.80
N ARG A 168 -0.21 7.93 12.87
CA ARG A 168 -1.05 9.12 12.71
C ARG A 168 -0.30 10.27 12.02
N ARG A 169 0.97 10.49 12.33
CA ARG A 169 1.76 11.61 11.78
C ARG A 169 2.04 11.44 10.28
N GLN A 170 2.22 10.22 9.82
CA GLN A 170 2.45 9.90 8.39
C GLN A 170 1.15 9.76 7.57
N GLN A 171 -0.02 9.65 8.21
CA GLN A 171 -1.29 9.45 7.49
C GLN A 171 -1.94 10.79 7.13
N THR A 172 -1.27 11.53 6.25
CA THR A 172 -1.76 12.78 5.67
C THR A 172 -1.71 12.72 4.14
N SER A 173 -2.47 13.57 3.46
CA SER A 173 -2.44 13.67 2.00
C SER A 173 -1.09 14.14 1.45
N ASP A 174 -0.31 14.84 2.29
CA ASP A 174 0.89 15.58 1.89
C ASP A 174 2.18 14.76 2.09
N THR A 175 2.07 13.58 2.70
CA THR A 175 3.18 12.66 2.99
C THR A 175 3.21 11.54 1.96
N ASP A 176 4.38 11.35 1.33
CA ASP A 176 4.55 10.38 0.25
C ASP A 176 4.57 8.92 0.75
N GLU A 177 4.86 8.71 2.02
CA GLU A 177 4.93 7.42 2.71
C GLU A 177 3.61 6.97 3.37
N ALA A 178 2.50 7.65 3.06
CA ALA A 178 1.18 7.30 3.55
C ALA A 178 0.64 5.99 2.93
N LEU A 179 -0.06 5.19 3.74
CA LEU A 179 -0.75 3.99 3.31
C LEU A 179 -2.20 4.30 2.97
N TYR A 180 -2.64 4.03 1.73
CA TYR A 180 -4.03 4.24 1.33
C TYR A 180 -4.86 3.02 1.73
N ASN A 181 -5.12 2.91 3.03
CA ASN A 181 -5.83 1.80 3.69
C ASN A 181 -7.20 2.21 4.28
N GLY A 182 -7.70 3.38 3.92
CA GLY A 182 -8.96 3.95 4.41
C GLY A 182 -8.88 4.56 5.81
N ARG A 183 -7.67 4.78 6.34
CA ARG A 183 -7.45 5.37 7.67
C ARG A 183 -6.48 6.56 7.61
N PRO A 184 -6.96 7.83 7.58
CA PRO A 184 -8.35 8.26 7.61
C PRO A 184 -9.10 7.98 6.29
N PHE A 185 -10.41 8.20 6.29
CA PHE A 185 -11.29 7.93 5.14
C PHE A 185 -10.76 8.49 3.82
N ASP A 186 -10.20 9.69 3.83
CA ASP A 186 -9.68 10.37 2.63
C ASP A 186 -8.41 9.70 2.06
N LEU A 187 -7.73 8.84 2.83
CA LEU A 187 -6.63 7.99 2.36
C LEU A 187 -7.16 6.61 1.95
N SER A 188 -8.16 6.59 1.09
CA SER A 188 -8.68 5.37 0.48
C SER A 188 -8.20 5.24 -0.96
N GLY A 189 -7.65 4.07 -1.31
CA GLY A 189 -7.35 3.74 -2.70
C GLY A 189 -8.55 3.14 -3.41
N LEU A 190 -8.45 3.01 -4.73
CA LEU A 190 -9.42 2.23 -5.50
C LEU A 190 -9.31 0.73 -5.14
N PRO A 191 -10.39 -0.05 -5.31
CA PRO A 191 -10.37 -1.49 -5.04
C PRO A 191 -9.19 -2.21 -5.70
N VAL A 192 -8.46 -3.03 -4.93
CA VAL A 192 -7.25 -3.72 -5.41
C VAL A 192 -7.57 -4.71 -6.55
N GLN A 193 -8.82 -5.19 -6.60
CA GLN A 193 -9.40 -6.02 -7.66
C GLN A 193 -9.31 -5.35 -9.04
N PHE A 194 -9.29 -4.02 -9.09
CA PHE A 194 -9.12 -3.30 -10.35
C PHE A 194 -7.75 -3.54 -10.95
N TYR A 195 -6.72 -3.83 -10.16
CA TYR A 195 -5.33 -3.87 -10.62
C TYR A 195 -4.80 -5.28 -10.87
N HIS A 196 -5.28 -6.29 -10.14
CA HIS A 196 -4.84 -7.68 -10.32
C HIS A 196 -5.96 -8.69 -10.06
N PRO A 197 -6.13 -9.73 -10.90
CA PRO A 197 -7.25 -10.67 -10.78
C PRO A 197 -7.16 -11.58 -9.56
N VAL A 198 -5.97 -11.73 -8.96
CA VAL A 198 -5.80 -12.60 -7.79
C VAL A 198 -6.71 -12.23 -6.63
N PHE A 199 -7.04 -10.95 -6.46
CA PHE A 199 -7.88 -10.49 -5.36
C PHE A 199 -9.35 -10.86 -5.57
N ASP A 200 -9.81 -10.83 -6.82
CA ASP A 200 -11.11 -11.37 -7.23
C ASP A 200 -11.17 -12.88 -7.07
N ASN A 201 -10.10 -13.57 -7.50
CA ASN A 201 -9.99 -15.01 -7.40
C ASN A 201 -10.01 -15.45 -5.93
N PHE A 202 -9.29 -14.75 -5.05
CA PHE A 202 -9.29 -15.02 -3.61
C PHE A 202 -10.71 -15.02 -3.02
N LEU A 203 -11.51 -13.99 -3.32
CA LEU A 203 -12.89 -13.87 -2.86
C LEU A 203 -13.78 -14.99 -3.42
N GLN A 204 -13.60 -15.35 -4.70
CA GLN A 204 -14.31 -16.48 -5.31
C GLN A 204 -13.92 -17.83 -4.67
N TYR A 205 -12.63 -18.03 -4.35
CA TYR A 205 -12.13 -19.23 -3.69
C TYR A 205 -12.64 -19.35 -2.26
N LEU A 206 -12.76 -18.23 -1.55
CA LEU A 206 -13.31 -18.19 -0.19
C LEU A 206 -14.76 -18.68 -0.16
N GLU A 207 -15.56 -18.31 -1.15
CA GLU A 207 -16.97 -18.72 -1.31
C GLU A 207 -17.14 -20.09 -1.97
N ALA A 208 -16.06 -20.73 -2.43
CA ALA A 208 -16.12 -21.99 -3.16
C ALA A 208 -16.73 -23.13 -2.31
N THR A 209 -17.60 -23.93 -2.90
CA THR A 209 -18.34 -25.01 -2.22
C THR A 209 -17.79 -26.42 -2.46
N GLY A 210 -16.61 -26.52 -3.08
CA GLY A 210 -15.97 -27.80 -3.39
C GLY A 210 -15.63 -28.64 -2.14
N PRO A 211 -15.37 -29.96 -2.33
CA PRO A 211 -15.06 -30.86 -1.23
C PRO A 211 -13.78 -30.45 -0.48
N ILE A 212 -13.73 -30.80 0.81
CA ILE A 212 -12.58 -30.59 1.69
C ILE A 212 -12.04 -31.94 2.14
N SER A 213 -10.72 -32.13 2.02
CA SER A 213 -10.08 -33.39 2.39
C SER A 213 -9.93 -33.55 3.90
N ALA A 214 -9.85 -34.79 4.38
CA ALA A 214 -9.62 -35.07 5.79
C ALA A 214 -8.28 -34.51 6.30
N SER A 215 -7.24 -34.47 5.46
CA SER A 215 -5.95 -33.88 5.79
C SER A 215 -6.03 -32.36 5.98
N GLU A 216 -6.82 -31.66 5.16
CA GLU A 216 -6.99 -30.22 5.32
C GLU A 216 -7.73 -29.88 6.61
N TYR A 217 -8.77 -30.66 6.97
CA TYR A 217 -9.42 -30.51 8.26
C TYR A 217 -8.47 -30.78 9.42
N LYS A 218 -7.70 -31.88 9.35
CA LYS A 218 -6.75 -32.25 10.40
C LYS A 218 -5.74 -31.12 10.65
N ASN A 219 -5.09 -30.63 9.60
CA ASN A 219 -4.10 -29.56 9.72
C ASN A 219 -4.72 -28.27 10.26
N MET A 220 -5.96 -27.96 9.87
CA MET A 220 -6.67 -26.78 10.38
C MET A 220 -7.03 -26.92 11.86
N VAL A 221 -7.49 -28.08 12.32
CA VAL A 221 -7.79 -28.31 13.74
C VAL A 221 -6.53 -28.13 14.60
N GLU A 222 -5.40 -28.71 14.18
CA GLU A 222 -4.13 -28.56 14.89
C GLU A 222 -3.67 -27.09 14.93
N PHE A 223 -3.75 -26.38 13.80
CA PHE A 223 -3.42 -24.95 13.73
C PHE A 223 -4.32 -24.08 14.61
N VAL A 224 -5.62 -24.38 14.63
CA VAL A 224 -6.60 -23.65 15.43
C VAL A 224 -6.37 -23.86 16.92
N HIS A 225 -6.03 -25.08 17.36
CA HIS A 225 -5.69 -25.31 18.76
C HIS A 225 -4.50 -24.45 19.21
N GLU A 226 -3.40 -24.45 18.45
CA GLU A 226 -2.23 -23.61 18.76
C GLU A 226 -2.58 -22.11 18.67
N SER A 227 -3.43 -21.72 17.72
CA SER A 227 -3.87 -20.32 17.60
C SER A 227 -4.70 -19.85 18.80
N GLN A 228 -5.40 -20.75 19.49
CA GLN A 228 -6.22 -20.46 20.68
C GLN A 228 -5.43 -20.48 21.99
N GLU A 229 -4.20 -21.00 22.00
CA GLU A 229 -3.36 -20.98 23.18
C GLU A 229 -2.95 -19.53 23.52
N ILE A 230 -2.76 -19.30 24.82
CA ILE A 230 -2.28 -18.03 25.38
C ILE A 230 -0.79 -18.18 25.62
N TYR A 231 0.01 -17.30 25.01
CA TYR A 231 1.46 -17.29 25.17
C TYR A 231 1.86 -16.12 26.06
N ASP A 232 3.01 -16.24 26.73
CA ASP A 232 3.54 -15.15 27.57
C ASP A 232 4.31 -14.09 26.74
N GLN A 233 4.71 -14.45 25.51
CA GLN A 233 5.53 -13.65 24.61
C GLN A 233 5.26 -14.01 23.14
N GLU A 234 5.53 -13.05 22.26
CA GLU A 234 5.36 -13.17 20.80
C GLU A 234 6.24 -14.27 20.17
N HIS A 235 7.51 -14.39 20.59
CA HIS A 235 8.43 -15.36 20.00
C HIS A 235 7.99 -16.84 20.16
N PRO A 236 7.58 -17.31 21.36
CA PRO A 236 6.94 -18.61 21.52
C PRO A 236 5.73 -18.85 20.62
N ARG A 237 4.82 -17.87 20.50
CA ARG A 237 3.65 -17.96 19.63
C ARG A 237 4.06 -18.13 18.17
N LEU A 238 4.96 -17.27 17.68
CA LEU A 238 5.50 -17.34 16.32
C LEU A 238 6.06 -18.73 16.03
N LYS A 239 6.90 -19.25 16.94
CA LYS A 239 7.51 -20.58 16.81
C LYS A 239 6.48 -21.71 16.75
N ALA A 240 5.37 -21.59 17.47
CA ALA A 240 4.29 -22.59 17.48
C ALA A 240 3.47 -22.54 16.18
N LEU A 241 3.18 -21.36 15.64
CA LEU A 241 2.31 -21.19 14.47
C LEU A 241 3.03 -21.41 13.13
N LEU A 242 4.31 -21.05 13.01
CA LEU A 242 5.06 -21.10 11.74
C LEU A 242 4.99 -22.45 11.00
N PRO A 243 5.17 -23.62 11.65
CA PRO A 243 5.12 -24.91 10.96
C PRO A 243 3.77 -25.18 10.30
N TYR A 244 2.67 -24.76 10.93
CA TYR A 244 1.33 -24.94 10.37
C TYR A 244 1.04 -23.96 9.26
N LEU A 245 1.50 -22.71 9.38
CA LEU A 245 1.38 -21.72 8.31
C LEU A 245 2.11 -22.18 7.05
N ASP A 246 3.29 -22.75 7.19
CA ASP A 246 4.06 -23.31 6.06
C ASP A 246 3.28 -24.45 5.37
N ILE A 247 2.70 -25.37 6.15
CA ILE A 247 1.85 -26.46 5.61
C ILE A 247 0.56 -25.94 4.95
N LEU A 248 -0.11 -24.98 5.58
CA LEU A 248 -1.43 -24.51 5.15
C LEU A 248 -1.35 -23.57 3.94
N LEU A 249 -0.34 -22.70 3.90
CA LEU A 249 -0.11 -21.75 2.81
C LEU A 249 0.76 -22.34 1.70
N ASN A 250 1.57 -23.37 1.99
CA ASN A 250 2.49 -24.06 1.07
C ASN A 250 3.35 -23.18 0.13
N PRO A 251 4.09 -22.16 0.62
CA PRO A 251 4.83 -21.24 -0.25
C PRO A 251 6.36 -21.20 -0.07
N ASP A 252 6.96 -22.05 0.78
CA ASP A 252 8.30 -21.86 1.34
C ASP A 252 8.39 -20.53 2.13
N ILE A 253 7.76 -20.46 3.31
CA ILE A 253 7.75 -19.24 4.14
C ILE A 253 9.14 -19.02 4.76
N THR A 254 9.72 -17.84 4.56
CA THR A 254 10.99 -17.43 5.19
C THR A 254 10.79 -16.23 6.11
N SER A 255 11.69 -16.06 7.09
CA SER A 255 11.77 -14.85 7.91
C SER A 255 13.15 -14.24 7.69
N GLU A 256 13.22 -13.13 6.97
CA GLU A 256 14.47 -12.44 6.62
C GLU A 256 14.38 -10.96 7.01
N PRO A 257 15.47 -10.37 7.57
CA PRO A 257 15.53 -8.94 7.79
C PRO A 257 15.46 -8.21 6.44
N VAL A 258 14.73 -7.09 6.41
CA VAL A 258 14.82 -6.15 5.29
C VAL A 258 16.06 -5.28 5.52
N VAL A 259 16.77 -4.93 4.47
CA VAL A 259 18.00 -4.10 4.49
C VAL A 259 17.87 -2.93 5.49
N GLY A 260 18.61 -3.00 6.61
CA GLY A 260 18.65 -1.97 7.67
C GLY A 260 17.39 -1.84 8.53
N LYS A 261 16.45 -2.81 8.49
CA LYS A 261 15.20 -2.81 9.24
C LYS A 261 14.83 -4.23 9.74
N CYS A 262 14.04 -4.31 10.80
CA CYS A 262 13.48 -5.60 11.23
C CYS A 262 12.63 -6.20 10.10
N GLY A 263 12.79 -7.50 9.89
CA GLY A 263 11.99 -8.27 8.94
C GLY A 263 10.60 -8.57 9.49
N PRO A 264 9.61 -8.82 8.63
CA PRO A 264 8.30 -9.27 9.07
C PRO A 264 8.36 -10.70 9.60
N SER A 265 7.32 -11.10 10.32
CA SER A 265 7.19 -12.45 10.90
C SER A 265 7.30 -13.57 9.86
N GLY A 266 6.85 -13.33 8.62
CA GLY A 266 7.00 -14.26 7.51
C GLY A 266 6.89 -13.59 6.13
N LEU A 267 7.62 -14.15 5.16
CA LEU A 267 7.68 -13.73 3.77
C LEU A 267 7.49 -14.93 2.86
N VAL A 268 6.69 -14.75 1.81
CA VAL A 268 6.71 -15.62 0.65
C VAL A 268 7.42 -14.89 -0.47
N LYS A 269 8.71 -15.18 -0.59
CA LYS A 269 9.63 -14.48 -1.49
C LYS A 269 10.10 -15.40 -2.60
N SER A 270 10.08 -14.90 -3.83
CA SER A 270 10.73 -15.54 -4.97
C SER A 270 11.80 -14.59 -5.53
N THR A 271 12.90 -15.15 -6.04
CA THR A 271 13.97 -14.38 -6.66
C THR A 271 14.12 -14.80 -8.12
N GLN A 272 13.89 -13.88 -9.04
CA GLN A 272 14.08 -14.10 -10.48
C GLN A 272 15.24 -13.22 -10.94
N SER A 273 16.30 -13.83 -11.48
CA SER A 273 17.47 -13.09 -11.99
C SER A 273 18.06 -12.09 -11.00
N GLY A 274 18.12 -12.47 -9.71
CA GLY A 274 18.62 -11.64 -8.60
C GLY A 274 17.66 -10.56 -8.09
N VAL A 275 16.42 -10.49 -8.61
CA VAL A 275 15.42 -9.50 -8.21
C VAL A 275 14.37 -10.17 -7.31
N PRO A 276 14.17 -9.70 -6.07
CA PRO A 276 13.18 -10.25 -5.17
C PRO A 276 11.75 -9.81 -5.56
N SER A 277 10.80 -10.70 -5.32
CA SER A 277 9.36 -10.48 -5.43
C SER A 277 8.66 -11.08 -4.20
N PHE A 278 7.57 -10.46 -3.77
CA PHE A 278 6.87 -10.85 -2.54
C PHE A 278 5.41 -11.18 -2.86
N SER A 279 5.06 -12.46 -2.79
CA SER A 279 3.68 -12.92 -3.05
C SER A 279 2.80 -12.80 -1.81
N ALA A 280 3.40 -12.98 -0.63
CA ALA A 280 2.74 -12.72 0.64
C ALA A 280 3.71 -12.19 1.71
N ILE A 281 3.15 -11.42 2.63
CA ILE A 281 3.84 -10.88 3.81
C ILE A 281 2.94 -11.14 5.02
N ILE A 282 3.52 -11.65 6.10
CA ILE A 282 2.81 -12.15 7.26
C ILE A 282 3.36 -11.45 8.49
N GLU A 283 2.46 -10.93 9.32
CA GLU A 283 2.78 -10.45 10.67
C GLU A 283 1.96 -11.19 11.71
N ILE A 284 2.61 -11.64 12.78
CA ILE A 284 2.03 -12.42 13.86
C ILE A 284 2.31 -11.68 15.15
N HIS A 285 1.28 -11.38 15.93
CA HIS A 285 1.37 -10.78 17.26
C HIS A 285 0.69 -11.68 18.28
N ASP A 286 1.07 -11.48 19.54
CA ASP A 286 0.63 -12.31 20.65
C ASP A 286 -0.89 -12.26 20.84
N GLU A 287 -1.44 -11.06 21.03
CA GLU A 287 -2.87 -10.78 21.17
C GLU A 287 -3.25 -9.39 20.61
N ILE A 288 -4.53 -9.18 20.26
CA ILE A 288 -5.02 -7.84 19.92
C ILE A 288 -4.84 -6.91 21.13
N GLY A 289 -4.14 -5.80 20.92
CA GLY A 289 -3.86 -4.82 21.99
C GLY A 289 -2.61 -5.13 22.81
N THR A 290 -1.89 -6.22 22.50
CA THR A 290 -0.51 -6.44 22.97
C THR A 290 0.48 -5.88 21.95
N GLY A 291 1.66 -5.46 22.44
CA GLY A 291 2.61 -4.70 21.63
C GLY A 291 2.22 -3.23 21.45
N ASN A 292 2.99 -2.50 20.64
CA ASN A 292 2.80 -1.07 20.42
C ASN A 292 2.08 -0.73 19.09
N CYS A 293 1.70 -1.71 18.28
CA CYS A 293 1.16 -1.47 16.94
C CYS A 293 0.00 -2.42 16.56
N ASP A 294 -0.80 -1.98 15.58
CA ASP A 294 -1.89 -2.77 14.97
C ASP A 294 -1.28 -3.70 13.90
N PRO A 295 -1.44 -5.04 13.99
CA PRO A 295 -0.80 -5.96 13.05
C PRO A 295 -1.22 -5.75 11.59
N SER A 296 -2.44 -5.25 11.33
CA SER A 296 -2.88 -4.90 9.98
C SER A 296 -2.18 -3.65 9.42
N VAL A 297 -1.77 -2.73 10.29
CA VAL A 297 -0.95 -1.58 9.91
C VAL A 297 0.50 -2.01 9.74
N LEU A 298 1.03 -2.81 10.67
CA LEU A 298 2.39 -3.32 10.62
C LEU A 298 2.69 -4.07 9.32
N VAL A 299 1.81 -4.99 8.92
CA VAL A 299 2.01 -5.75 7.67
C VAL A 299 1.97 -4.84 6.43
N GLY A 300 1.23 -3.72 6.49
CA GLY A 300 1.24 -2.69 5.46
C GLY A 300 2.54 -1.89 5.41
N GLU A 301 3.10 -1.55 6.57
CA GLU A 301 4.42 -0.93 6.68
C GLU A 301 5.54 -1.86 6.18
N ALA A 302 5.44 -3.15 6.51
CA ALA A 302 6.35 -4.17 6.01
C ALA A 302 6.26 -4.30 4.49
N TYR A 303 5.05 -4.29 3.92
CA TYR A 303 4.84 -4.27 2.47
C TYR A 303 5.52 -3.10 1.78
N GLY A 304 5.28 -1.88 2.26
CA GLY A 304 5.91 -0.69 1.69
C GLY A 304 7.42 -0.72 1.83
N THR A 305 7.92 -1.19 2.98
CA THR A 305 9.35 -1.34 3.24
C THR A 305 10.01 -2.36 2.31
N CYS A 306 9.44 -3.56 2.13
CA CYS A 306 9.96 -4.61 1.25
C CYS A 306 9.99 -4.17 -0.22
N TRP A 307 8.90 -3.60 -0.72
CA TRP A 307 8.80 -3.22 -2.11
C TRP A 307 9.53 -1.92 -2.46
N SER A 308 9.85 -1.06 -1.48
CA SER A 308 10.65 0.16 -1.71
C SER A 308 12.15 -0.11 -1.86
N GLN A 309 12.61 -1.30 -1.49
CA GLN A 309 14.03 -1.64 -1.58
C GLN A 309 14.58 -1.49 -3.02
N PRO A 310 15.83 -1.02 -3.18
CA PRO A 310 16.46 -0.86 -4.50
C PRO A 310 16.50 -2.15 -5.33
N GLU A 311 16.67 -3.30 -4.66
CA GLU A 311 16.72 -4.63 -5.25
C GLU A 311 15.41 -4.96 -5.98
N SER A 312 14.27 -4.49 -5.46
CA SER A 312 12.92 -4.72 -6.00
C SER A 312 12.55 -3.77 -7.15
N SER A 313 13.40 -2.78 -7.47
CA SER A 313 13.09 -1.69 -8.42
C SER A 313 12.68 -2.16 -9.81
N ARG A 314 13.31 -3.24 -10.31
CA ARG A 314 13.05 -3.78 -11.65
C ARG A 314 11.62 -4.32 -11.78
N ILE A 315 11.11 -5.03 -10.78
CA ILE A 315 9.72 -5.52 -10.76
C ILE A 315 8.74 -4.38 -10.45
N ARG A 316 9.10 -3.49 -9.52
CA ARG A 316 8.29 -2.31 -9.17
C ARG A 316 8.03 -1.38 -10.35
N ASN A 317 8.99 -1.26 -11.27
CA ASN A 317 8.82 -0.47 -12.50
C ASN A 317 7.98 -1.19 -13.57
N LEU A 318 7.76 -2.50 -13.43
CA LEU A 318 7.02 -3.31 -14.41
C LEU A 318 5.54 -3.50 -14.07
N CYS A 319 5.20 -3.60 -12.79
CA CYS A 319 3.86 -3.95 -12.33
C CYS A 319 3.48 -3.21 -11.05
N CYS A 320 2.23 -3.38 -10.63
CA CYS A 320 1.69 -2.80 -9.39
C CYS A 320 2.05 -3.61 -8.13
N CYS A 321 3.05 -4.51 -8.18
CA CYS A 321 3.51 -5.31 -7.05
C CYS A 321 2.40 -5.94 -6.17
N PRO A 322 1.46 -6.72 -6.76
CA PRO A 322 0.35 -7.27 -6.01
C PRO A 322 0.81 -8.30 -4.97
N SER A 323 0.47 -8.10 -3.69
CA SER A 323 0.78 -9.04 -2.61
C SER A 323 -0.45 -9.32 -1.75
N LEU A 324 -0.54 -10.53 -1.19
CA LEU A 324 -1.43 -10.81 -0.07
C LEU A 324 -0.74 -10.47 1.25
N LEU A 325 -1.42 -9.75 2.12
CA LEU A 325 -0.94 -9.44 3.47
C LEU A 325 -1.76 -10.23 4.47
N ILE A 326 -1.11 -10.88 5.44
CA ILE A 326 -1.76 -11.68 6.47
C ILE A 326 -1.37 -11.13 7.83
N ALA A 327 -2.35 -10.61 8.55
CA ALA A 327 -2.16 -10.13 9.92
C ALA A 327 -2.81 -11.11 10.90
N ILE A 328 -2.04 -11.63 11.85
CA ILE A 328 -2.51 -12.52 12.92
C ILE A 328 -2.22 -11.85 14.27
N ALA A 329 -3.20 -11.82 15.16
CA ALA A 329 -3.06 -11.27 16.51
C ALA A 329 -3.88 -12.13 17.46
N GLY A 330 -3.24 -12.91 18.33
CA GLY A 330 -3.97 -13.92 19.10
C GLY A 330 -4.72 -14.87 18.17
N PRO A 331 -5.93 -15.31 18.53
CA PRO A 331 -6.73 -16.17 17.69
C PRO A 331 -7.47 -15.38 16.59
N TRP A 332 -6.93 -14.29 16.06
CA TRP A 332 -7.59 -13.49 15.02
C TRP A 332 -6.71 -13.37 13.79
N ILE A 333 -7.30 -13.58 12.61
CA ILE A 333 -6.64 -13.41 11.31
C ILE A 333 -7.38 -12.40 10.45
N CYS A 334 -6.64 -11.56 9.74
CA CYS A 334 -7.14 -10.68 8.69
C CYS A 334 -6.28 -10.87 7.43
N VAL A 335 -6.93 -11.05 6.27
CA VAL A 335 -6.26 -11.11 4.97
C VAL A 335 -6.55 -9.82 4.22
N LEU A 336 -5.49 -9.14 3.77
CA LEU A 336 -5.55 -7.92 2.98
C LEU A 336 -4.89 -8.12 1.61
N GLY A 337 -5.29 -7.32 0.64
CA GLY A 337 -4.61 -7.20 -0.64
C GLY A 337 -3.87 -5.87 -0.71
N ALA A 338 -2.69 -5.85 -1.31
CA ALA A 338 -1.89 -4.65 -1.47
C ALA A 338 -1.36 -4.49 -2.90
N VAL A 339 -1.33 -3.25 -3.37
CA VAL A 339 -0.71 -2.85 -4.65
C VAL A 339 0.12 -1.57 -4.47
N TYR A 340 1.21 -1.48 -5.24
CA TYR A 340 2.16 -0.38 -5.26
C TYR A 340 2.03 0.38 -6.59
N LEU A 341 1.29 1.47 -6.55
CA LEU A 341 1.04 2.37 -7.68
C LEU A 341 2.01 3.57 -7.60
N ASP A 342 1.52 4.79 -7.84
CA ASP A 342 2.16 6.03 -7.43
C ASP A 342 2.20 6.19 -5.90
N ARG A 343 1.37 5.39 -5.21
CA ARG A 343 1.22 5.28 -3.76
C ARG A 343 0.90 3.82 -3.41
N ILE A 344 0.94 3.48 -2.13
CA ILE A 344 0.58 2.14 -1.67
C ILE A 344 -0.91 2.09 -1.33
N VAL A 345 -1.66 1.19 -1.97
CA VAL A 345 -3.07 0.93 -1.67
C VAL A 345 -3.17 -0.42 -0.98
N ILE A 346 -3.87 -0.45 0.16
CA ILE A 346 -4.11 -1.67 0.93
C ILE A 346 -5.61 -1.78 1.20
N GLN A 347 -6.18 -2.95 0.95
CA GLN A 347 -7.59 -3.21 1.16
C GLN A 347 -7.76 -4.49 1.98
N PRO A 348 -8.49 -4.44 3.12
CA PRO A 348 -8.96 -5.66 3.78
C PRO A 348 -9.85 -6.48 2.83
N LEU A 349 -9.48 -7.74 2.58
CA LEU A 349 -10.30 -8.69 1.81
C LEU A 349 -11.21 -9.51 2.72
N THR A 350 -10.88 -9.57 4.00
CA THR A 350 -11.70 -10.15 5.05
C THR A 350 -11.78 -9.21 6.24
N ASP A 351 -12.81 -9.38 7.07
CA ASP A 351 -12.77 -8.89 8.46
C ASP A 351 -11.72 -9.67 9.28
N TYR A 352 -11.55 -9.32 10.55
CA TYR A 352 -10.87 -10.20 11.51
C TYR A 352 -11.73 -11.45 11.79
N ILE A 353 -11.23 -12.60 11.36
CA ILE A 353 -11.86 -13.92 11.52
C ILE A 353 -11.19 -14.62 12.71
N LEU A 354 -11.99 -15.24 13.57
CA LEU A 354 -11.50 -16.04 14.69
C LEU A 354 -10.80 -17.32 14.16
N LEU A 355 -9.49 -17.48 14.41
CA LEU A 355 -8.72 -18.72 14.33
C LEU A 355 -8.98 -19.59 15.56
N GLY A 356 -10.25 -19.91 15.79
CA GLY A 356 -10.70 -20.65 16.96
C GLY A 356 -11.78 -21.64 16.58
N ASP A 357 -11.80 -22.80 17.22
CA ASP A 357 -12.85 -23.79 17.06
C ASP A 357 -13.72 -23.85 18.31
N HIS A 358 -15.00 -24.12 18.08
CA HIS A 358 -15.90 -24.55 19.14
C HIS A 358 -16.33 -25.97 18.79
N PRO A 359 -16.23 -26.95 19.70
CA PRO A 359 -16.51 -28.38 19.42
C PRO A 359 -17.91 -28.73 18.89
N GLN A 360 -18.77 -27.73 18.67
CA GLN A 360 -20.15 -27.86 18.19
C GLN A 360 -20.40 -26.98 16.94
N ARG A 361 -19.36 -26.42 16.30
CA ARG A 361 -19.48 -25.44 15.21
C ARG A 361 -18.62 -25.77 13.98
N ASP A 362 -18.85 -26.94 13.38
CA ASP A 362 -18.16 -27.42 12.16
C ASP A 362 -18.17 -26.44 10.96
N LYS A 363 -19.20 -25.58 10.87
CA LYS A 363 -19.32 -24.58 9.79
C LYS A 363 -18.18 -23.56 9.83
N HIS A 364 -17.70 -23.20 11.01
CA HIS A 364 -16.63 -22.22 11.16
C HIS A 364 -15.28 -22.81 10.76
N LEU A 365 -14.98 -24.04 11.20
CA LEU A 365 -13.79 -24.77 10.76
C LEU A 365 -13.75 -24.91 9.22
N THR A 366 -14.90 -25.21 8.61
CA THR A 366 -15.04 -25.25 7.14
C THR A 366 -14.67 -23.90 6.49
N ARG A 367 -15.11 -22.78 7.08
CA ARG A 367 -14.76 -21.42 6.60
C ARG A 367 -13.25 -21.16 6.71
N LEU A 368 -12.61 -21.59 7.81
CA LEU A 368 -11.16 -21.43 7.99
C LEU A 368 -10.37 -22.26 6.97
N VAL A 369 -10.75 -23.51 6.70
CA VAL A 369 -10.10 -24.31 5.67
C VAL A 369 -10.21 -23.62 4.30
N ARG A 370 -11.38 -23.06 3.96
CA ARG A 370 -11.56 -22.31 2.71
C ARG A 370 -10.71 -21.05 2.65
N LEU A 371 -10.61 -20.31 3.76
CA LEU A 371 -9.76 -19.13 3.87
C LEU A 371 -8.30 -19.45 3.54
N PHE A 372 -7.72 -20.47 4.18
CA PHE A 372 -6.33 -20.85 3.95
C PHE A 372 -6.12 -21.47 2.56
N ARG A 373 -7.09 -22.22 2.04
CA ARG A 373 -7.05 -22.71 0.66
C ARG A 373 -7.06 -21.56 -0.34
N ALA A 374 -7.92 -20.56 -0.14
CA ALA A 374 -7.97 -19.36 -0.98
C ALA A 374 -6.63 -18.60 -0.92
N ALA A 375 -6.10 -18.37 0.29
CA ALA A 375 -4.81 -17.71 0.47
C ALA A 375 -3.67 -18.48 -0.23
N ARG A 376 -3.56 -19.79 0.00
CA ARG A 376 -2.57 -20.66 -0.66
C ARG A 376 -2.65 -20.56 -2.18
N THR A 377 -3.84 -20.71 -2.76
CA THR A 377 -4.02 -20.67 -4.21
C THR A 377 -3.65 -19.30 -4.78
N SER A 378 -4.08 -18.22 -4.11
CA SER A 378 -3.73 -16.85 -4.51
C SER A 378 -2.23 -16.56 -4.40
N ILE A 379 -1.56 -17.04 -3.35
CA ILE A 379 -0.10 -16.92 -3.20
C ILE A 379 0.63 -17.67 -4.33
N ALA A 380 0.15 -18.86 -4.70
CA ALA A 380 0.71 -19.62 -5.82
C ALA A 380 0.49 -18.91 -7.16
N GLU A 381 -0.68 -18.32 -7.39
CA GLU A 381 -0.97 -17.50 -8.58
C GLU A 381 -0.04 -16.27 -8.67
N LEU A 382 0.20 -15.58 -7.56
CA LEU A 382 1.15 -14.47 -7.50
C LEU A 382 2.59 -14.93 -7.75
N SER A 383 2.98 -16.05 -7.16
CA SER A 383 4.32 -16.61 -7.34
C SER A 383 4.56 -16.98 -8.81
N GLU A 384 3.56 -17.52 -9.49
CA GLU A 384 3.62 -17.82 -10.91
C GLU A 384 3.62 -16.54 -11.75
N TYR A 385 2.75 -15.58 -11.43
CA TYR A 385 2.72 -14.27 -12.07
C TYR A 385 4.11 -13.64 -12.10
N TYR A 386 4.81 -13.58 -10.95
CA TYR A 386 6.16 -13.03 -10.88
C TYR A 386 7.19 -13.82 -11.69
N LYS A 387 7.08 -15.15 -11.77
CA LYS A 387 7.97 -15.98 -12.63
C LYS A 387 7.76 -15.72 -14.12
N THR A 388 6.55 -15.35 -14.52
CA THR A 388 6.22 -15.05 -15.92
C THR A 388 6.58 -13.64 -16.35
N LEU A 389 6.99 -12.76 -15.43
CA LEU A 389 7.43 -11.41 -15.79
C LEU A 389 8.73 -11.47 -16.61
N GLU A 390 8.70 -10.83 -17.77
CA GLU A 390 9.87 -10.67 -18.61
C GLU A 390 10.75 -9.53 -18.06
N LEU A 391 11.73 -9.90 -17.24
CA LEU A 391 12.70 -8.95 -16.73
C LEU A 391 13.69 -8.54 -17.84
N PRO A 392 13.91 -7.24 -18.10
CA PRO A 392 14.93 -6.81 -19.05
C PRO A 392 16.32 -7.27 -18.61
N PRO A 393 17.26 -7.49 -19.54
CA PRO A 393 18.62 -7.93 -19.20
C PRO A 393 19.32 -6.93 -18.26
N ALA A 394 20.04 -7.44 -17.26
CA ALA A 394 20.76 -6.63 -16.26
C ALA A 394 21.88 -5.76 -16.86
N SER A 395 22.31 -6.06 -18.10
CA SER A 395 23.35 -5.33 -18.84
C SER A 395 22.80 -4.18 -19.71
N ALA A 396 21.49 -4.10 -19.93
CA ALA A 396 20.88 -2.83 -20.31
C ALA A 396 20.95 -1.97 -19.06
N SER A 397 21.47 -0.74 -19.14
CA SER A 397 21.56 0.18 -18.00
C SER A 397 20.22 0.18 -17.25
N SER A 398 20.17 -0.50 -16.10
CA SER A 398 18.97 -1.23 -15.66
C SER A 398 17.97 -0.41 -14.85
N ALA A 399 17.94 0.91 -15.07
CA ALA A 399 16.88 1.80 -14.62
C ALA A 399 16.06 2.39 -15.78
N HIS A 400 16.52 2.27 -17.01
CA HIS A 400 16.16 3.18 -18.10
C HIS A 400 14.96 2.74 -18.98
N ILE A 401 14.76 1.44 -19.20
CA ILE A 401 13.81 0.95 -20.23
C ILE A 401 12.35 0.79 -19.71
N ASN A 402 12.14 0.66 -18.40
CA ASN A 402 10.83 0.25 -17.85
C ASN A 402 10.07 1.33 -17.07
N ILE A 403 10.67 2.49 -16.84
CA ILE A 403 10.01 3.62 -16.16
C ILE A 403 8.71 3.98 -16.90
N GLY A 404 8.70 3.81 -18.22
CA GLY A 404 7.58 4.14 -19.09
C GLY A 404 6.44 3.11 -19.17
N ASN A 405 6.42 2.00 -18.43
CA ASN A 405 5.25 1.10 -18.49
C ASN A 405 4.05 1.70 -17.72
N PRO A 406 3.01 2.24 -18.39
CA PRO A 406 1.88 2.84 -17.69
C PRO A 406 1.03 1.78 -16.97
N ALA A 407 1.15 0.50 -17.34
CA ALA A 407 0.26 -0.55 -16.83
C ALA A 407 0.27 -0.66 -15.31
N ARG A 408 1.39 -0.33 -14.65
CA ARG A 408 1.52 -0.40 -13.18
C ARG A 408 0.67 0.60 -12.40
N PHE A 409 0.17 1.67 -13.03
CA PHE A 409 -0.56 2.74 -12.33
C PHE A 409 -2.07 2.75 -12.56
N PHE A 410 -2.57 1.97 -13.53
CA PHE A 410 -3.95 1.99 -13.95
C PHE A 410 -4.61 0.60 -13.74
N PRO A 411 -5.96 0.52 -13.65
CA PRO A 411 -6.70 -0.75 -13.56
C PRO A 411 -6.25 -1.78 -14.60
N LEU A 412 -6.53 -3.08 -14.55
CA LEU A 412 -5.97 -4.09 -15.46
C LEU A 412 -6.51 -4.02 -16.90
N VAL A 413 -7.79 -3.66 -17.07
CA VAL A 413 -8.46 -3.71 -18.39
C VAL A 413 -7.82 -2.76 -19.39
N ARG A 414 -7.31 -3.28 -20.52
CA ARG A 414 -6.68 -2.52 -21.62
C ARG A 414 -7.32 -2.78 -22.98
N GLU A 415 -8.32 -3.65 -23.02
CA GLU A 415 -9.01 -4.01 -24.25
C GLU A 415 -10.46 -4.40 -23.96
N PHE A 416 -11.30 -4.30 -24.99
CA PHE A 416 -12.69 -4.72 -24.95
C PHE A 416 -13.16 -5.21 -26.31
N GLN A 417 -14.27 -5.93 -26.33
CA GLN A 417 -14.91 -6.33 -27.59
C GLN A 417 -15.75 -5.17 -28.11
N GLY A 418 -15.34 -4.56 -29.22
CA GLY A 418 -16.04 -3.46 -29.85
C GLY A 418 -17.41 -3.86 -30.41
N PRO A 419 -18.24 -2.89 -30.82
CA PRO A 419 -19.61 -3.15 -31.27
C PRO A 419 -19.73 -4.11 -32.47
N SER A 420 -18.71 -4.19 -33.33
CA SER A 420 -18.66 -5.13 -34.46
C SER A 420 -17.99 -6.47 -34.14
N GLY A 421 -17.66 -6.74 -32.88
CA GLY A 421 -17.07 -8.00 -32.41
C GLY A 421 -15.56 -8.14 -32.59
N HIS A 422 -14.86 -7.04 -32.90
CA HIS A 422 -13.39 -7.01 -32.93
C HIS A 422 -12.83 -6.56 -31.58
N THR A 423 -11.65 -7.05 -31.22
CA THR A 423 -10.94 -6.56 -30.03
C THR A 423 -10.42 -5.15 -30.29
N VAL A 424 -10.82 -4.21 -29.44
CA VAL A 424 -10.32 -2.83 -29.39
C VAL A 424 -9.35 -2.71 -28.23
N LYS A 425 -8.10 -2.37 -28.51
CA LYS A 425 -7.08 -2.06 -27.51
C LYS A 425 -7.00 -0.56 -27.25
N PHE A 426 -6.65 -0.20 -26.02
CA PHE A 426 -6.55 1.19 -25.61
C PHE A 426 -5.49 1.40 -24.52
N GLN A 427 -5.08 2.66 -24.35
CA GLN A 427 -4.14 3.10 -23.34
C GLN A 427 -4.79 4.19 -22.47
N TYR A 428 -4.49 4.18 -21.17
CA TYR A 428 -4.97 5.19 -20.23
C TYR A 428 -4.20 6.49 -20.43
N GLU A 429 -4.92 7.61 -20.42
CA GLU A 429 -4.35 8.95 -20.42
C GLU A 429 -4.24 9.52 -18.99
N GLY A 430 -5.12 9.08 -18.09
CA GLY A 430 -5.18 9.51 -16.69
C GLY A 430 -6.58 9.41 -16.09
N PRO A 431 -6.74 9.65 -14.77
CA PRO A 431 -8.04 9.87 -14.16
C PRO A 431 -8.71 11.14 -14.75
N ILE A 432 -10.04 11.17 -14.83
CA ILE A 432 -10.80 12.35 -15.30
C ILE A 432 -11.01 13.36 -14.18
N ASP A 433 -11.19 12.89 -12.94
CA ASP A 433 -11.41 13.75 -11.78
C ASP A 433 -10.11 14.01 -11.00
N ASN A 434 -9.79 15.29 -10.84
CA ASN A 434 -8.67 15.78 -10.02
C ASN A 434 -9.04 15.99 -8.54
N TYR A 435 -10.19 15.49 -8.09
CA TYR A 435 -10.59 15.61 -6.69
C TYR A 435 -9.88 14.57 -5.81
N GLU A 436 -9.61 14.97 -4.56
CA GLU A 436 -8.75 14.29 -3.57
C GLU A 436 -9.22 12.88 -3.17
N ILE A 437 -10.42 12.47 -3.61
CA ILE A 437 -10.89 11.08 -3.58
C ILE A 437 -11.19 10.69 -5.02
N HIS A 438 -10.27 9.97 -5.66
CA HIS A 438 -10.36 9.63 -7.08
C HIS A 438 -11.60 8.77 -7.35
N GLY A 439 -12.58 9.32 -8.07
CA GLY A 439 -13.62 8.50 -8.69
C GLY A 439 -12.97 7.49 -9.66
N PRO A 440 -13.53 6.27 -9.80
CA PRO A 440 -12.98 5.24 -10.68
C PRO A 440 -13.30 5.50 -12.17
N VAL A 441 -13.00 6.71 -12.65
CA VAL A 441 -13.28 7.19 -14.01
C VAL A 441 -12.00 7.67 -14.68
N PHE A 442 -11.68 7.07 -15.82
CA PHE A 442 -10.41 7.28 -16.50
C PHE A 442 -10.61 7.69 -17.96
N ALA A 443 -9.82 8.65 -18.41
CA ALA A 443 -9.66 8.95 -19.83
C ALA A 443 -8.71 7.92 -20.44
N ALA A 444 -9.05 7.48 -21.64
CA ALA A 444 -8.24 6.56 -22.42
C ALA A 444 -8.34 6.88 -23.92
N ARG A 445 -7.40 6.31 -24.68
CA ARG A 445 -7.32 6.44 -26.13
C ARG A 445 -7.15 5.06 -26.76
N THR A 446 -7.97 4.74 -27.75
CA THR A 446 -7.84 3.50 -28.52
C THR A 446 -6.62 3.55 -29.45
N GLU A 447 -6.16 2.41 -29.94
CA GLU A 447 -5.10 2.36 -30.98
C GLU A 447 -5.51 3.07 -32.28
N SER A 448 -6.82 3.15 -32.58
CA SER A 448 -7.38 3.93 -33.69
C SER A 448 -7.39 5.44 -33.44
N GLY A 449 -7.03 5.90 -32.23
CA GLY A 449 -6.96 7.30 -31.84
C GLY A 449 -8.23 7.89 -31.24
N GLU A 450 -9.30 7.10 -31.11
CA GLU A 450 -10.59 7.52 -30.53
C GLU A 450 -10.44 7.76 -29.02
N ARG A 451 -11.08 8.82 -28.52
CA ARG A 451 -11.09 9.13 -27.08
C ARG A 451 -12.25 8.42 -26.40
N ILE A 452 -11.95 7.72 -25.32
CA ILE A 452 -12.92 6.94 -24.55
C ILE A 452 -12.83 7.27 -23.05
N VAL A 453 -13.87 6.91 -22.33
CA VAL A 453 -13.92 6.91 -20.87
C VAL A 453 -14.09 5.47 -20.39
N VAL A 454 -13.31 5.09 -19.39
CA VAL A 454 -13.43 3.82 -18.67
C VAL A 454 -13.92 4.13 -17.26
N LYS A 455 -15.15 3.72 -16.94
CA LYS A 455 -15.78 3.91 -15.64
C LYS A 455 -16.01 2.57 -14.96
N PHE A 456 -15.69 2.49 -13.67
CA PHE A 456 -16.15 1.42 -12.79
C PHE A 456 -17.23 1.96 -11.85
N ALA A 457 -18.27 1.20 -11.57
CA ALA A 457 -19.36 1.65 -10.69
C ALA A 457 -19.92 0.48 -9.88
N GLU A 458 -20.28 0.69 -8.62
CA GLU A 458 -20.92 -0.35 -7.79
C GLU A 458 -22.34 -0.65 -8.25
N GLN A 459 -23.03 0.38 -8.73
CA GLN A 459 -24.36 0.29 -9.33
C GLN A 459 -24.33 1.05 -10.65
N TYR A 460 -24.99 0.51 -11.68
CA TYR A 460 -25.04 1.16 -12.98
C TYR A 460 -26.26 0.77 -13.78
N HIS A 461 -27.07 1.75 -14.19
CA HIS A 461 -28.25 1.49 -15.00
C HIS A 461 -27.98 1.62 -16.50
N ILE A 462 -27.47 0.54 -17.08
CA ILE A 462 -27.02 0.50 -18.48
C ILE A 462 -28.15 0.73 -19.49
N GLU A 463 -29.37 0.29 -19.20
CA GLU A 463 -30.54 0.47 -20.06
C GLU A 463 -30.92 1.95 -20.18
N GLY A 464 -30.89 2.68 -19.05
CA GLY A 464 -31.16 4.12 -19.02
C GLY A 464 -30.10 4.91 -19.77
N HIS A 465 -28.83 4.55 -19.60
CA HIS A 465 -27.74 5.14 -20.38
C HIS A 465 -27.93 4.91 -21.89
N ARG A 466 -28.16 3.66 -22.32
CA ARG A 466 -28.36 3.33 -23.74
C ARG A 466 -29.59 4.03 -24.33
N LEU A 467 -30.67 4.16 -23.56
CA LEU A 467 -31.88 4.87 -23.97
C LEU A 467 -31.57 6.34 -24.31
N LEU A 468 -30.86 7.05 -23.44
CA LEU A 468 -30.46 8.44 -23.70
C LEU A 468 -29.41 8.55 -24.80
N ALA A 469 -28.46 7.62 -24.86
CA ALA A 469 -27.46 7.59 -25.91
C ALA A 469 -28.09 7.43 -27.30
N SER A 470 -29.09 6.56 -27.46
CA SER A 470 -29.82 6.41 -28.74
C SER A 470 -30.59 7.66 -29.17
N ASN A 471 -30.83 8.60 -28.24
CA ASN A 471 -31.48 9.88 -28.49
C ASN A 471 -30.47 11.04 -28.60
N GLY A 472 -29.16 10.76 -28.55
CA GLY A 472 -28.11 11.77 -28.59
C GLY A 472 -28.12 12.71 -27.37
N LEU A 473 -28.46 12.17 -26.19
CA LEU A 473 -28.58 12.88 -24.90
C LEU A 473 -27.67 12.27 -23.80
N ALA A 474 -26.86 11.28 -24.15
CA ALA A 474 -25.80 10.70 -23.32
C ALA A 474 -24.70 10.17 -24.25
N PRO A 475 -23.47 9.97 -23.76
CA PRO A 475 -22.40 9.36 -24.55
C PRO A 475 -22.79 7.98 -25.07
N LYS A 476 -22.31 7.61 -26.25
CA LYS A 476 -22.42 6.26 -26.76
C LYS A 476 -21.64 5.27 -25.88
N VAL A 477 -22.34 4.25 -25.38
CA VAL A 477 -21.71 3.08 -24.75
C VAL A 477 -21.05 2.21 -25.81
N LEU A 478 -19.76 1.94 -25.64
CA LEU A 478 -18.96 1.09 -26.52
C LEU A 478 -18.87 -0.34 -25.99
N PHE A 479 -18.79 -0.50 -24.66
CA PHE A 479 -18.75 -1.79 -23.99
C PHE A 479 -19.32 -1.71 -22.58
N TYR A 480 -19.90 -2.82 -22.12
CA TYR A 480 -20.43 -2.97 -20.77
C TYR A 480 -20.24 -4.40 -20.26
N ARG A 481 -19.77 -4.54 -19.02
CA ARG A 481 -19.70 -5.82 -18.29
C ARG A 481 -20.00 -5.58 -16.81
N GLY A 482 -21.02 -6.21 -16.26
CA GLY A 482 -21.41 -6.08 -14.86
C GLY A 482 -22.63 -6.95 -14.55
N PRO A 483 -22.99 -7.16 -13.27
CA PRO A 483 -22.39 -6.62 -12.04
C PRO A 483 -21.32 -7.55 -11.43
N THR A 484 -20.58 -8.31 -12.25
CA THR A 484 -19.64 -9.34 -11.73
C THR A 484 -18.18 -9.04 -12.09
N TYR A 485 -17.84 -7.78 -12.36
CA TYR A 485 -16.48 -7.41 -12.72
C TYR A 485 -15.74 -6.87 -11.49
N ALA A 486 -14.52 -7.36 -11.20
CA ALA A 486 -13.61 -6.79 -10.21
C ALA A 486 -14.26 -6.45 -8.86
N GLY A 487 -14.73 -7.46 -8.12
CA GLY A 487 -15.33 -7.28 -6.80
C GLY A 487 -16.82 -6.91 -6.82
N GLY A 488 -17.52 -7.21 -7.92
CA GLY A 488 -18.96 -6.96 -8.05
C GLY A 488 -19.32 -5.61 -8.70
N TYR A 489 -18.34 -4.94 -9.31
CA TYR A 489 -18.54 -3.69 -10.03
C TYR A 489 -19.10 -3.92 -11.46
N HIS A 490 -19.57 -2.82 -12.02
CA HIS A 490 -19.87 -2.61 -13.42
C HIS A 490 -18.68 -1.93 -14.09
N LEU A 491 -18.21 -2.47 -15.22
CA LEU A 491 -17.28 -1.82 -16.14
C LEU A 491 -18.06 -1.24 -17.32
N VAL A 492 -17.93 0.07 -17.53
CA VAL A 492 -18.55 0.81 -18.62
C VAL A 492 -17.45 1.50 -19.42
N ILE A 493 -17.39 1.21 -20.72
CA ILE A 493 -16.53 1.93 -21.66
C ILE A 493 -17.43 2.68 -22.63
N MET A 494 -17.23 3.99 -22.73
CA MET A 494 -18.04 4.89 -23.55
C MET A 494 -17.16 5.87 -24.30
N GLU A 495 -17.70 6.51 -25.34
CA GLU A 495 -17.00 7.61 -26.00
C GLU A 495 -16.77 8.77 -25.03
N ARG A 496 -15.67 9.51 -25.23
CA ARG A 496 -15.41 10.75 -24.50
C ARG A 496 -15.91 11.93 -25.34
N ILE A 497 -16.97 12.57 -24.85
CA ILE A 497 -17.61 13.73 -25.48
C ILE A 497 -17.26 15.04 -24.77
N GLY A 498 -17.47 16.16 -25.48
CA GLY A 498 -17.46 17.51 -24.92
C GLY A 498 -16.09 18.03 -24.50
N SER A 499 -16.07 19.30 -24.12
CA SER A 499 -14.88 20.01 -23.63
C SER A 499 -14.85 20.17 -22.11
N GLY A 500 -15.97 19.94 -21.42
CA GLY A 500 -16.10 20.05 -19.97
C GLY A 500 -17.52 19.85 -19.46
N SER A 501 -17.68 19.96 -18.14
CA SER A 501 -18.99 19.88 -17.49
C SER A 501 -19.79 21.18 -17.63
N LEU A 502 -21.08 21.15 -17.32
CA LEU A 502 -21.92 22.34 -17.25
C LEU A 502 -21.39 23.37 -16.24
N TYR A 503 -20.73 22.88 -15.18
CA TYR A 503 -20.07 23.75 -14.19
C TYR A 503 -18.95 24.58 -14.84
N ASP A 504 -18.09 23.94 -15.63
CA ASP A 504 -16.98 24.60 -16.33
C ASP A 504 -17.50 25.56 -17.41
N TRP A 505 -18.55 25.13 -18.11
CA TRP A 505 -19.21 25.92 -19.13
C TRP A 505 -19.82 27.20 -18.56
N ALA A 506 -20.59 27.10 -17.47
CA ALA A 506 -21.26 28.25 -16.85
C ALA A 506 -20.28 29.32 -16.34
N ARG A 507 -19.06 28.93 -15.95
CA ARG A 507 -18.00 29.88 -15.54
C ARG A 507 -17.36 30.61 -16.72
N SER A 508 -17.33 29.98 -17.89
CA SER A 508 -16.64 30.48 -19.09
C SER A 508 -17.57 31.19 -20.08
N HIS A 509 -18.88 30.91 -20.06
CA HIS A 509 -19.84 31.40 -21.04
C HIS A 509 -21.04 32.08 -20.36
N ALA A 510 -21.14 33.40 -20.51
CA ALA A 510 -22.11 34.25 -19.83
C ALA A 510 -23.52 34.29 -20.47
N GLY A 511 -24.09 33.18 -20.98
CA GLY A 511 -25.51 33.27 -21.39
C GLY A 511 -26.24 32.19 -22.20
N GLU A 512 -25.63 31.12 -22.72
CA GLU A 512 -26.38 30.14 -23.55
C GLU A 512 -26.68 28.82 -22.82
N LEU A 513 -27.44 28.90 -21.72
CA LEU A 513 -27.89 27.71 -20.98
C LEU A 513 -29.22 27.13 -21.48
N ALA A 514 -30.04 27.93 -22.16
CA ALA A 514 -31.37 27.50 -22.60
C ALA A 514 -31.34 26.28 -23.54
N PRO A 515 -30.44 26.19 -24.54
CA PRO A 515 -30.27 24.98 -25.35
C PRO A 515 -29.93 23.73 -24.53
N ILE A 516 -29.05 23.89 -23.54
CA ILE A 516 -28.59 22.81 -22.66
C ILE A 516 -29.73 22.35 -21.76
N ARG A 517 -30.47 23.30 -21.16
CA ARG A 517 -31.65 23.02 -20.34
C ARG A 517 -32.70 22.22 -21.11
N GLN A 518 -32.98 22.60 -22.37
CA GLN A 518 -33.92 21.87 -23.22
C GLN A 518 -33.50 20.42 -23.47
N ASP A 519 -32.20 20.16 -23.65
CA ASP A 519 -31.69 18.80 -23.84
C ASP A 519 -31.80 17.98 -22.54
N VAL A 520 -31.46 18.57 -21.39
CA VAL A 520 -31.59 17.92 -20.08
C VAL A 520 -33.07 17.63 -19.77
N GLU A 521 -33.97 18.58 -19.99
CA GLU A 521 -35.41 18.39 -19.80
C GLU A 521 -35.96 17.27 -20.70
N LYS A 522 -35.52 17.23 -21.96
CA LYS A 522 -35.86 16.15 -22.89
C LYS A 522 -35.33 14.80 -22.40
N ALA A 523 -34.11 14.75 -21.87
CA ALA A 523 -33.51 13.53 -21.32
C ALA A 523 -34.33 12.97 -20.14
N LEU A 524 -34.66 13.82 -19.17
CA LEU A 524 -35.50 13.44 -18.04
C LEU A 524 -36.88 12.97 -18.49
N LYS A 525 -37.50 13.66 -19.44
CA LYS A 525 -38.79 13.26 -20.00
C LYS A 525 -38.74 11.84 -20.59
N ILE A 526 -37.71 11.54 -21.40
CA ILE A 526 -37.53 10.20 -21.99
C ILE A 526 -37.35 9.12 -20.92
N LEU A 527 -36.55 9.40 -19.89
CA LEU A 527 -36.39 8.46 -18.76
C LEU A 527 -37.73 8.24 -18.04
N HIS A 528 -38.44 9.33 -17.72
CA HIS A 528 -39.71 9.28 -17.00
C HIS A 528 -40.79 8.54 -17.81
N GLU A 529 -40.85 8.72 -19.12
CA GLU A 529 -41.76 7.97 -20.00
C GLU A 529 -41.45 6.46 -20.03
N ALA A 530 -40.23 6.05 -19.67
CA ALA A 530 -39.81 4.66 -19.51
C ALA A 530 -39.87 4.15 -18.05
N ASP A 531 -40.53 4.88 -17.15
CA ASP A 531 -40.59 4.62 -15.70
C ASP A 531 -39.23 4.62 -14.98
N LEU A 532 -38.26 5.34 -15.54
CA LEU A 532 -36.93 5.52 -14.98
C LEU A 532 -36.78 6.91 -14.37
N VAL A 533 -35.99 7.00 -13.32
CA VAL A 533 -35.52 8.26 -12.68
C VAL A 533 -34.01 8.36 -12.84
N PHE A 534 -33.47 9.57 -12.91
CA PHE A 534 -32.03 9.80 -13.04
C PHE A 534 -31.34 9.87 -11.66
N GLY A 535 -31.93 10.62 -10.74
CA GLY A 535 -31.54 10.67 -9.33
C GLY A 535 -30.37 11.58 -9.00
N ASP A 536 -29.34 11.63 -9.84
CA ASP A 536 -28.11 12.38 -9.59
C ASP A 536 -27.94 13.63 -10.48
N LEU A 537 -29.02 14.38 -10.72
CA LEU A 537 -28.95 15.54 -11.61
C LEU A 537 -28.20 16.71 -10.96
N ARG A 538 -26.97 16.95 -11.42
CA ARG A 538 -26.08 18.03 -10.96
C ARG A 538 -25.19 18.54 -12.09
N ALA A 539 -24.60 19.73 -11.92
CA ALA A 539 -23.75 20.35 -12.94
C ALA A 539 -22.56 19.48 -13.41
N PRO A 540 -21.86 18.74 -12.54
CA PRO A 540 -20.80 17.82 -12.98
C PRO A 540 -21.30 16.67 -13.86
N ASN A 541 -22.56 16.26 -13.69
CA ASN A 541 -23.17 15.14 -14.41
C ASN A 541 -23.85 15.55 -15.72
N VAL A 542 -23.67 16.81 -16.14
CA VAL A 542 -24.08 17.31 -17.45
C VAL A 542 -22.83 17.72 -18.21
N ILE A 543 -22.50 17.01 -19.29
CA ILE A 543 -21.39 17.35 -20.18
C ILE A 543 -21.92 18.22 -21.32
N VAL A 544 -21.21 19.32 -21.60
CA VAL A 544 -21.55 20.24 -22.69
C VAL A 544 -20.70 19.89 -23.91
N SER A 545 -21.37 19.62 -25.03
CA SER A 545 -20.72 19.30 -26.30
C SER A 545 -21.06 20.33 -27.37
N GLU A 546 -20.03 20.78 -28.09
CA GLU A 546 -20.13 21.65 -29.25
C GLU A 546 -19.80 20.94 -30.57
N CYS A 547 -19.31 19.69 -30.51
CA CYS A 547 -18.50 19.10 -31.59
C CYS A 547 -19.19 18.97 -32.96
N ASP A 548 -20.52 18.98 -33.04
CA ASP A 548 -21.23 18.76 -34.32
C ASP A 548 -22.58 19.50 -34.40
N SER A 549 -22.78 20.51 -33.55
CA SER A 549 -24.10 21.12 -33.37
C SER A 549 -24.07 22.64 -33.51
N VAL A 550 -25.06 23.16 -34.24
CA VAL A 550 -25.31 24.62 -34.44
C VAL A 550 -25.51 25.36 -33.10
N ARG A 551 -25.81 24.62 -32.03
CA ARG A 551 -26.00 25.11 -30.66
C ARG A 551 -25.27 24.17 -29.67
N PRO A 552 -24.89 24.64 -28.47
CA PRO A 552 -24.39 23.75 -27.41
C PRO A 552 -25.44 22.70 -27.05
N ARG A 553 -24.97 21.47 -26.80
CA ARG A 553 -25.80 20.32 -26.42
C ARG A 553 -25.48 19.88 -25.00
N GLY A 554 -26.52 19.64 -24.20
CA GLY A 554 -26.39 19.02 -22.88
C GLY A 554 -26.54 17.50 -22.96
N MET A 555 -25.58 16.76 -22.42
CA MET A 555 -25.64 15.30 -22.34
C MET A 555 -25.48 14.84 -20.90
N LEU A 556 -26.34 13.92 -20.46
CA LEU A 556 -26.26 13.33 -19.13
C LEU A 556 -25.18 12.25 -19.08
N VAL A 557 -24.39 12.27 -18.01
CA VAL A 557 -23.42 11.24 -17.65
C VAL A 557 -23.66 10.82 -16.21
N ASP A 558 -23.03 9.73 -15.78
CA ASP A 558 -23.22 9.16 -14.44
C ASP A 558 -24.62 8.59 -14.19
N PHE A 559 -24.78 7.30 -14.50
CA PHE A 559 -26.05 6.58 -14.37
C PHE A 559 -26.07 5.66 -13.15
N ASP A 560 -25.25 5.96 -12.14
CA ASP A 560 -25.03 5.09 -11.00
C ASP A 560 -26.27 5.05 -10.08
N TRP A 561 -27.03 6.15 -10.03
CA TRP A 561 -28.27 6.28 -9.24
C TRP A 561 -29.53 6.15 -10.10
N CYS A 562 -29.37 6.00 -11.42
CA CYS A 562 -30.50 5.84 -12.32
C CYS A 562 -31.17 4.48 -12.07
N GLY A 563 -32.48 4.41 -12.23
CA GLY A 563 -33.22 3.16 -12.04
C GLY A 563 -34.71 3.33 -12.14
N ARG A 564 -35.46 2.26 -11.86
CA ARG A 564 -36.92 2.28 -11.87
C ARG A 564 -37.46 3.09 -10.68
N GLU A 565 -38.41 3.99 -10.96
CA GLU A 565 -39.08 4.76 -9.92
C GLU A 565 -39.75 3.83 -8.90
N GLY A 566 -39.60 4.16 -7.61
CA GLY A 566 -40.18 3.38 -6.51
C GLY A 566 -39.37 2.12 -6.12
N GLU A 567 -38.30 1.80 -6.84
CA GLU A 567 -37.39 0.69 -6.53
C GLU A 567 -35.99 1.19 -6.14
N VAL A 568 -35.41 2.09 -6.95
CA VAL A 568 -34.06 2.61 -6.73
C VAL A 568 -34.01 3.60 -5.56
N ARG A 569 -32.91 3.60 -4.81
CA ARG A 569 -32.72 4.39 -3.59
C ARG A 569 -31.43 5.20 -3.65
N TYR A 570 -31.42 6.35 -2.98
CA TYR A 570 -30.19 7.09 -2.75
C TYR A 570 -29.20 6.30 -1.90
N PRO A 571 -27.89 6.43 -2.16
CA PRO A 571 -26.87 5.74 -1.39
C PRO A 571 -26.84 6.22 0.07
N ALA A 572 -26.37 5.36 0.97
CA ALA A 572 -26.24 5.70 2.39
C ALA A 572 -25.19 6.81 2.64
N ALA A 573 -24.16 6.91 1.78
CA ALA A 573 -23.10 7.90 1.86
C ALA A 573 -23.39 9.17 1.02
N MET A 574 -24.66 9.48 0.77
CA MET A 574 -25.08 10.67 0.02
C MET A 574 -24.58 11.95 0.69
N ASN A 575 -24.00 12.88 -0.09
CA ASN A 575 -23.46 14.12 0.45
C ASN A 575 -24.59 15.10 0.83
N GLU A 576 -24.88 15.21 2.12
CA GLU A 576 -25.94 16.07 2.66
C GLU A 576 -25.65 17.58 2.54
N LYS A 577 -24.42 17.98 2.21
CA LYS A 577 -24.07 19.40 2.02
C LYS A 577 -24.59 19.95 0.69
N ILE A 578 -24.99 19.08 -0.23
CA ILE A 578 -25.60 19.47 -1.50
C ILE A 578 -27.06 19.82 -1.22
N GLY A 579 -27.54 20.91 -1.81
CA GLY A 579 -28.94 21.29 -1.77
C GLY A 579 -29.80 20.36 -2.62
N TRP A 580 -30.05 19.13 -2.15
CA TRP A 580 -30.89 18.14 -2.81
C TRP A 580 -32.39 18.52 -2.78
N ALA A 581 -33.17 17.88 -3.64
CA ALA A 581 -34.63 18.01 -3.66
C ALA A 581 -35.27 17.64 -2.32
N THR A 582 -36.45 18.18 -2.02
CA THR A 582 -37.15 17.86 -0.78
C THR A 582 -37.53 16.37 -0.77
N GLY A 583 -37.13 15.65 0.28
CA GLY A 583 -37.33 14.20 0.41
C GLY A 583 -36.23 13.33 -0.20
N ALA A 584 -35.22 13.93 -0.85
CA ALA A 584 -34.03 13.23 -1.30
C ALA A 584 -33.02 13.11 -0.15
N GLU A 585 -33.13 12.02 0.59
CA GLU A 585 -32.31 11.70 1.77
C GLU A 585 -31.63 10.33 1.60
N ALA A 586 -30.59 10.06 2.38
CA ALA A 586 -29.86 8.79 2.34
C ALA A 586 -30.82 7.59 2.50
N GLY A 587 -30.79 6.64 1.57
CA GLY A 587 -31.65 5.46 1.55
C GLY A 587 -33.11 5.70 1.13
N ALA A 588 -33.53 6.95 0.90
CA ALA A 588 -34.86 7.26 0.40
C ALA A 588 -35.03 6.80 -1.06
N LEU A 589 -36.28 6.54 -1.46
CA LEU A 589 -36.61 6.21 -2.86
C LEU A 589 -36.35 7.42 -3.76
N ILE A 590 -35.78 7.18 -4.94
CA ILE A 590 -35.61 8.22 -5.93
C ILE A 590 -36.91 8.36 -6.73
N MET A 591 -37.44 9.58 -6.79
CA MET A 591 -38.73 9.91 -7.39
C MET A 591 -38.54 10.88 -8.55
N ARG A 592 -39.43 10.86 -9.54
CA ARG A 592 -39.38 11.82 -10.68
C ARG A 592 -39.42 13.28 -10.23
N GLN A 593 -40.07 13.55 -9.10
CA GLN A 593 -40.14 14.89 -8.54
C GLN A 593 -38.75 15.39 -8.12
N HIS A 594 -37.86 14.51 -7.65
CA HIS A 594 -36.49 14.90 -7.32
C HIS A 594 -35.73 15.37 -8.56
N ASP A 595 -35.86 14.66 -9.68
CA ASP A 595 -35.25 15.08 -10.96
C ASP A 595 -35.76 16.45 -11.41
N ARG A 596 -37.07 16.72 -11.28
CA ARG A 596 -37.68 18.01 -11.65
C ARG A 596 -37.18 19.16 -10.77
N ASP A 597 -37.15 18.93 -9.46
CA ASP A 597 -36.69 19.93 -8.50
C ASP A 597 -35.20 20.24 -8.72
N MET A 598 -34.39 19.22 -9.00
CA MET A 598 -32.98 19.39 -9.32
C MET A 598 -32.76 20.08 -10.67
N LEU A 599 -33.63 19.85 -11.68
CA LEU A 599 -33.58 20.56 -12.96
C LEU A 599 -33.80 22.05 -12.76
N GLU A 600 -34.81 22.44 -11.99
CA GLU A 600 -35.08 23.85 -11.71
C GLU A 600 -33.90 24.49 -10.98
N ARG A 601 -33.36 23.83 -9.96
CA ARG A 601 -32.19 24.34 -9.21
C ARG A 601 -30.94 24.46 -10.07
N LEU A 602 -30.74 23.55 -11.01
CA LEU A 602 -29.54 23.52 -11.85
C LEU A 602 -29.45 24.70 -12.82
N PHE A 603 -30.60 25.27 -13.21
CA PHE A 603 -30.70 26.36 -14.19
C PHE A 603 -31.38 27.63 -13.62
N GLN A 604 -31.40 27.77 -12.30
CA GLN A 604 -31.66 29.03 -11.59
C GLN A 604 -30.39 29.87 -11.54
#